data_AF-A0A8H3LZL6-F1
#
_entry.id   AF-A0A8H3LZL6-F1
#
_cell.length_a   1.000
_cell.length_b   1.000
_cell.length_c   1.000
_cell.angle_alpha   90.00
_cell.angle_beta   90.00
_cell.angle_gamma   90.00
#
_symmetry.space_group_name_H-M   'P 1'
#
loop_
_entity.id
_entity.type
_entity.pdbx_description
1 polymer ?
#
loop_
_entity_poly.entity_id
_entity_poly.type
_entity_poly.pdbx_seq_one_letter_code
_entity_poly.pdbx_strand_id
1 'polypeptide(L)'
;MFHSDYKHIIDRLPKSLVKRACERLLHHSKDPVPLEAISEKSERIEGYLRHTLEVYENSLNRKRRNMAQKKVLRPRSWPECNVSPALPALYVVDSGVQTDNSACNHEEENNRRVGAE
;
A
#
# COMPACT_ATOMS: atom_id res chain seq x y z
N MET A 1 7.79 -24.81 -1.72
CA MET A 1 6.35 -24.75 -1.38
C MET A 1 6.25 -24.74 0.15
N PHE A 2 5.23 -24.09 0.72
CA PHE A 2 5.08 -24.04 2.17
C PHE A 2 4.59 -25.38 2.75
N HIS A 3 5.00 -25.70 3.98
CA HIS A 3 4.49 -26.86 4.73
C HIS A 3 2.95 -26.84 4.83
N SER A 4 2.33 -28.02 4.82
CA SER A 4 0.86 -28.18 4.84
C SER A 4 0.20 -27.61 6.09
N ASP A 5 0.91 -27.56 7.22
CA ASP A 5 0.38 -26.96 8.45
C ASP A 5 0.04 -25.48 8.26
N TYR A 6 0.72 -24.77 7.36
CA TYR A 6 0.46 -23.35 7.09
C TYR A 6 -0.74 -23.13 6.16
N LYS A 7 -1.35 -24.20 5.63
CA LYS A 7 -2.46 -24.11 4.67
C LYS A 7 -3.60 -23.23 5.18
N HIS A 8 -3.94 -23.34 6.46
CA HIS A 8 -5.00 -22.53 7.08
C HIS A 8 -4.72 -21.01 7.08
N ILE A 9 -3.43 -20.60 7.00
CA ILE A 9 -3.01 -19.20 6.87
C ILE A 9 -2.95 -18.82 5.38
N ILE A 10 -2.33 -19.68 4.57
CA ILE A 10 -2.10 -19.45 3.13
C ILE A 10 -3.41 -19.31 2.37
N ASP A 11 -4.41 -20.14 2.67
CA ASP A 11 -5.71 -20.11 2.00
C ASP A 11 -6.48 -18.78 2.25
N ARG A 12 -6.10 -18.03 3.30
CA ARG A 12 -6.66 -16.70 3.61
C ARG A 12 -5.91 -15.54 2.98
N LEU A 13 -4.71 -15.78 2.44
CA LEU A 13 -3.88 -14.76 1.81
C LEU A 13 -4.09 -14.74 0.28
N PRO A 14 -4.06 -13.54 -0.35
CA PRO A 14 -3.94 -13.42 -1.80
C PRO A 14 -2.69 -14.13 -2.32
N LYS A 15 -2.81 -14.82 -3.46
CA LYS A 15 -1.70 -15.53 -4.11
C LYS A 15 -0.46 -14.65 -4.33
N SER A 16 -0.65 -13.36 -4.64
CA SER A 16 0.44 -12.41 -4.82
C SER A 16 1.22 -12.15 -3.52
N LEU A 17 0.54 -12.10 -2.37
CA LEU A 17 1.19 -11.95 -1.07
C LEU A 17 1.90 -13.23 -0.64
N VAL A 18 1.33 -14.39 -0.94
CA VAL A 18 2.00 -15.69 -0.70
C VAL A 18 3.30 -15.79 -1.50
N LYS A 19 3.28 -15.43 -2.80
CA LYS A 19 4.47 -15.41 -3.64
C LYS A 19 5.54 -14.45 -3.10
N ARG A 20 5.13 -13.23 -2.73
CA ARG A 20 6.02 -12.23 -2.13
C ARG A 20 6.61 -12.69 -0.79
N ALA A 21 5.82 -13.38 0.03
CA ALA A 21 6.27 -13.95 1.30
C ALA A 21 7.34 -15.03 1.09
N CYS A 22 7.14 -15.94 0.13
CA CYS A 22 8.15 -16.92 -0.27
C CYS A 22 9.46 -16.24 -0.70
N GLU A 23 9.38 -15.30 -1.64
CA GLU A 23 10.57 -14.61 -2.18
C GLU A 23 11.32 -13.86 -1.06
N ARG A 24 10.60 -13.24 -0.12
CA ARG A 24 11.20 -12.55 1.01
C ARG A 24 11.93 -13.48 1.96
N LEU A 25 11.33 -14.61 2.30
CA LEU A 25 11.95 -15.62 3.16
C LEU A 25 13.18 -16.23 2.50
N LEU A 26 13.17 -16.43 1.19
CA LEU A 26 14.26 -17.08 0.46
C LEU A 26 15.44 -16.14 0.14
N HIS A 27 15.16 -14.89 -0.23
CA HIS A 27 16.17 -14.06 -0.90
C HIS A 27 16.36 -12.67 -0.30
N HIS A 28 15.41 -12.16 0.49
CA HIS A 28 15.43 -10.75 0.91
C HIS A 28 15.46 -10.53 2.43
N SER A 29 15.39 -11.58 3.24
CA SER A 29 15.59 -11.45 4.68
C SER A 29 17.08 -11.38 5.02
N LYS A 30 17.42 -10.68 6.11
CA LYS A 30 18.80 -10.66 6.65
C LYS A 30 19.35 -12.06 6.89
N ASP A 31 18.46 -12.97 7.32
CA ASP A 31 18.75 -14.39 7.48
C ASP A 31 17.84 -15.20 6.55
N PRO A 32 18.25 -15.41 5.27
CA PRO A 32 17.48 -16.18 4.31
C PRO A 32 17.22 -17.58 4.84
N VAL A 33 15.96 -18.00 4.73
CA VAL A 33 15.50 -19.31 5.14
C VAL A 33 15.78 -20.29 3.99
N PRO A 34 16.50 -21.40 4.24
CA PRO A 34 16.71 -22.44 3.24
C PRO A 34 15.38 -22.97 2.71
N LEU A 35 15.36 -23.44 1.47
CA LEU A 35 14.13 -23.93 0.84
C LEU A 35 13.51 -25.09 1.62
N GLU A 36 14.38 -25.94 2.19
CA GLU A 36 14.04 -27.10 3.01
C GLU A 36 13.27 -26.68 4.26
N ALA A 37 13.73 -25.61 4.93
CA ALA A 37 13.10 -25.08 6.12
C ALA A 37 11.71 -24.47 5.84
N ILE A 38 11.45 -24.01 4.60
CA ILE A 38 10.12 -23.52 4.18
C ILE A 38 9.12 -24.66 3.99
N SER A 39 9.60 -25.81 3.52
CA SER A 39 8.82 -27.03 3.46
C SER A 39 8.68 -27.72 4.81
N GLU A 40 9.51 -27.40 5.79
CA GLU A 40 9.45 -27.93 7.15
C GLU A 40 8.63 -27.04 8.10
N LYS A 41 8.30 -27.63 9.25
CA LYS A 41 7.61 -26.93 10.32
C LYS A 41 8.60 -26.06 11.10
N SER A 42 8.34 -24.76 11.11
CA SER A 42 9.18 -23.73 11.70
C SER A 42 8.29 -22.66 12.31
N GLU A 43 8.38 -22.48 13.63
CA GLU A 43 7.63 -21.45 14.35
C GLU A 43 7.94 -20.04 13.81
N ARG A 44 9.17 -19.79 13.37
CA ARG A 44 9.58 -18.52 12.77
C ARG A 44 8.80 -18.24 11.47
N ILE A 45 8.65 -19.25 10.61
CA ILE A 45 7.91 -19.13 9.34
C ILE A 45 6.42 -18.98 9.62
N GLU A 46 5.89 -19.77 10.56
CA GLU A 46 4.49 -19.65 10.96
C GLU A 46 4.17 -18.25 11.50
N GLY A 47 4.99 -17.74 12.42
CA GLY A 47 4.84 -16.41 13.00
C GLY A 47 4.91 -15.31 11.93
N TYR A 48 5.83 -15.43 10.97
CA TYR A 48 5.91 -14.52 9.84
C TYR A 48 4.64 -14.51 8.98
N LEU A 49 4.09 -15.70 8.67
CA LEU A 49 2.87 -15.83 7.89
C LEU A 49 1.65 -15.29 8.65
N ARG A 50 1.56 -15.54 9.96
CA ARG A 50 0.50 -14.98 10.84
C ARG A 50 0.54 -13.46 10.85
N HIS A 51 1.72 -12.87 11.02
CA HIS A 51 1.89 -11.42 10.98
C HIS A 51 1.50 -10.84 9.60
N THR A 52 1.89 -11.53 8.52
CA THR A 52 1.50 -11.14 7.16
C THR A 52 -0.01 -11.15 6.96
N LEU A 53 -0.70 -12.17 7.48
CA LEU A 53 -2.16 -12.26 7.45
C LEU A 53 -2.81 -11.14 8.26
N GLU A 54 -2.33 -10.88 9.47
CA GLU A 54 -2.82 -9.80 10.32
C GLU A 54 -2.72 -8.43 9.64
N VAL A 55 -1.56 -8.11 9.06
CA VAL A 55 -1.36 -6.86 8.31
C VAL A 55 -2.32 -6.77 7.12
N TYR A 56 -2.52 -7.87 6.41
CA TYR A 56 -3.44 -7.91 5.28
C TYR A 56 -4.90 -7.66 5.72
N GLU A 57 -5.38 -8.37 6.73
CA GLU A 57 -6.74 -8.22 7.27
C GLU A 57 -6.98 -6.80 7.82
N ASN A 58 -5.99 -6.24 8.52
CA ASN A 58 -6.03 -4.86 9.02
C ASN A 58 -6.14 -3.84 7.87
N SER A 59 -5.41 -4.07 6.77
CA SER A 59 -5.49 -3.21 5.59
C SER A 59 -6.88 -3.27 4.93
N LEU A 60 -7.49 -4.45 4.87
CA LEU A 60 -8.86 -4.63 4.34
C LEU A 60 -9.90 -3.94 5.23
N ASN A 61 -9.78 -4.09 6.55
CA ASN A 61 -10.70 -3.48 7.51
C ASN A 61 -10.62 -1.95 7.46
N ARG A 62 -9.40 -1.39 7.36
CA ARG A 62 -9.21 0.05 7.14
C ARG A 62 -9.83 0.52 5.82
N LYS A 63 -9.62 -0.23 4.73
CA LYS A 63 -10.24 0.09 3.43
C LYS A 63 -11.77 0.08 3.51
N ARG A 64 -12.37 -0.90 4.19
CA ARG A 64 -13.83 -0.97 4.41
C ARG A 64 -14.35 0.22 5.22
N ARG A 65 -13.68 0.59 6.32
CA ARG A 65 -14.04 1.77 7.14
C ARG A 65 -13.97 3.07 6.33
N ASN A 66 -12.92 3.27 5.54
CA ASN A 66 -12.77 4.46 4.70
C ASN A 66 -13.88 4.55 3.64
N MET A 67 -14.28 3.44 3.03
CA MET A 67 -15.39 3.42 2.08
C MET A 67 -16.74 3.68 2.76
N ALA A 68 -16.95 3.15 3.97
CA ALA A 68 -18.15 3.43 4.76
C ALA A 68 -18.22 4.92 5.14
N GLN A 69 -17.13 5.50 5.62
CA GLN A 69 -17.04 6.93 5.93
C GLN A 69 -17.21 7.80 4.69
N LYS A 70 -16.60 7.45 3.55
CA LYS A 70 -16.79 8.18 2.28
C LYS A 70 -18.26 8.17 1.82
N LYS A 71 -19.00 7.08 2.06
CA LYS A 71 -20.44 7.02 1.77
C LYS A 71 -21.27 7.89 2.71
N VAL A 72 -20.90 7.96 3.99
CA VAL A 72 -21.59 8.80 5.00
C VAL A 72 -21.26 10.28 4.80
N LEU A 73 -20.01 10.61 4.44
CA LEU A 73 -19.52 11.98 4.28
C LEU A 73 -19.77 12.55 2.90
N ARG A 74 -20.35 11.81 1.94
CA ARG A 74 -20.73 12.40 0.65
C ARG A 74 -22.06 13.13 0.85
N PRO A 75 -22.11 14.48 0.85
CA PRO A 75 -23.38 15.16 0.67
C PRO A 75 -23.89 14.79 -0.72
N ARG A 76 -25.17 14.46 -0.85
CA ARG A 76 -25.82 14.14 -2.14
C ARG A 76 -26.07 15.41 -2.98
N SER A 77 -25.17 16.37 -2.93
CA SER A 77 -25.26 17.59 -3.72
C SER A 77 -23.86 18.16 -3.94
N TRP A 78 -23.31 17.87 -5.13
CA TRP A 78 -22.57 18.90 -5.83
C TRP A 78 -23.63 19.79 -6.48
N PRO A 79 -23.70 21.11 -6.21
CA PRO A 79 -24.49 21.96 -7.06
C PRO A 79 -23.81 21.94 -8.42
N GLU A 80 -24.56 21.51 -9.44
CA GLU A 80 -24.20 21.72 -10.84
C GLU A 80 -24.05 23.23 -11.04
N CYS A 81 -22.82 23.72 -11.04
CA CYS A 81 -22.50 25.10 -11.38
C CYS A 81 -22.78 25.29 -12.88
N ASN A 82 -24.03 25.58 -13.22
CA ASN A 82 -24.38 26.23 -14.47
C ASN A 82 -24.01 27.72 -14.34
N VAL A 83 -22.71 28.02 -14.42
CA VAL A 83 -22.25 29.41 -14.55
C VAL A 83 -21.44 29.48 -15.83
N SER A 84 -22.12 29.86 -16.91
CA SER A 84 -21.48 30.27 -18.16
C SER A 84 -20.47 31.37 -17.84
N PRO A 85 -19.18 31.25 -18.23
CA PRO A 85 -18.29 32.39 -18.17
C PRO A 85 -18.57 33.24 -19.40
N ALA A 86 -19.44 34.25 -19.25
CA ALA A 86 -19.36 35.43 -20.09
C ALA A 86 -18.05 36.14 -19.71
N LEU A 87 -16.99 35.87 -20.47
CA LEU A 87 -15.70 36.54 -20.32
C LEU A 87 -15.83 38.02 -20.74
N PRO A 88 -15.48 39.01 -19.90
CA PRO A 88 -15.01 40.28 -20.42
C PRO A 88 -13.52 40.13 -20.76
N ALA A 89 -13.22 40.25 -22.05
CA ALA A 89 -11.88 40.31 -22.57
C ALA A 89 -11.11 41.48 -21.93
N LEU A 90 -10.07 41.16 -21.16
CA LEU A 90 -9.01 42.08 -20.78
C LEU A 90 -7.69 41.50 -21.27
N TYR A 91 -7.20 42.09 -22.36
CA TYR A 91 -5.87 41.90 -22.90
C TYR A 91 -4.85 42.37 -21.86
N VAL A 92 -3.90 41.52 -21.45
CA VAL A 92 -2.61 41.98 -20.90
C VAL A 92 -1.53 40.96 -21.28
N VAL A 93 -0.77 41.35 -22.30
CA VAL A 93 0.68 41.22 -22.51
C VAL A 93 1.39 39.91 -22.11
N ASP A 94 1.95 39.32 -23.17
CA ASP A 94 3.00 38.31 -23.23
C ASP A 94 4.22 38.65 -22.35
N SER A 95 4.56 37.73 -21.45
CA SER A 95 5.92 37.58 -20.94
C SER A 95 6.19 36.09 -20.72
N GLY A 96 6.76 35.48 -21.75
CA GLY A 96 7.30 34.13 -21.68
C GLY A 96 8.34 33.98 -20.58
N VAL A 97 8.27 32.86 -19.86
CA VAL A 97 9.33 31.85 -19.76
C VAL A 97 8.76 30.71 -18.90
N GLN A 98 8.89 29.52 -19.48
CA GLN A 98 8.46 28.22 -19.01
C GLN A 98 9.15 27.87 -17.69
N THR A 99 8.42 27.97 -16.58
CA THR A 99 8.82 27.35 -15.32
C THR A 99 8.37 25.90 -15.36
N ASP A 100 9.30 24.99 -15.63
CA ASP A 100 9.07 23.56 -15.51
C ASP A 100 8.62 23.26 -14.07
N ASN A 101 7.35 22.89 -13.93
CA ASN A 101 6.79 22.38 -12.69
C ASN A 101 7.47 21.04 -12.39
N SER A 102 8.56 21.10 -11.61
CA SER A 102 9.15 19.93 -10.98
C SER A 102 8.06 19.25 -10.15
N ALA A 103 7.50 18.16 -10.66
CA ALA A 103 6.65 17.29 -9.89
C ALA A 103 7.53 16.68 -8.77
N CYS A 104 7.43 17.24 -7.57
CA CYS A 104 8.00 16.66 -6.36
C CYS A 104 7.36 15.27 -6.16
N ASN A 105 8.11 14.22 -6.50
CA ASN A 105 7.85 12.88 -5.99
C ASN A 105 8.11 12.89 -4.48
N HIS A 106 7.10 13.28 -3.71
CA HIS A 106 7.09 13.11 -2.26
C HIS A 106 6.80 11.65 -1.94
N GLU A 107 7.81 10.80 -2.08
CA GLU A 107 7.89 9.54 -1.33
C GLU A 107 8.84 9.76 -0.15
N GLU A 108 8.36 10.51 0.83
CA GLU A 108 9.04 10.75 2.10
C GLU A 108 8.94 9.50 2.99
N GLU A 109 10.12 8.93 3.23
CA GLU A 109 10.65 8.59 4.56
C GLU A 109 9.82 7.66 5.45
N ASN A 110 10.15 6.37 5.40
CA ASN A 110 10.04 5.52 6.58
C ASN A 110 11.31 4.70 6.77
N ASN A 111 12.38 5.37 7.19
CA ASN A 111 13.56 4.76 7.80
C ASN A 111 14.15 5.71 8.85
N ARG A 112 13.37 6.05 9.88
CA ARG A 112 13.92 6.57 11.13
C ARG A 112 13.37 5.77 12.30
N ARG A 113 14.15 4.77 12.71
CA ARG A 113 14.34 4.27 14.09
C ARG A 113 15.11 2.96 14.03
N VAL A 114 16.43 3.04 14.24
CA VAL A 114 17.17 2.29 15.28
C VAL A 114 18.48 3.07 15.50
N GLY A 115 18.59 3.83 16.61
CA GLY A 115 19.88 4.17 17.21
C GLY A 115 20.44 2.93 17.93
N ALA A 116 21.68 2.82 18.38
CA ALA A 116 22.72 3.79 18.68
C ALA A 116 24.04 3.02 18.74
N GLU A 117 25.16 3.71 18.54
CA GLU A 117 26.43 3.45 19.22
C GLU A 117 27.06 4.79 19.59
#